data_AF-A0A851TGR0-F1
#
_entry.id   AF-A0A851TGR0-F1
#
_cell.length_a   1.000
_cell.length_b   1.000
_cell.length_c   1.000
_cell.angle_alpha   90.00
_cell.angle_beta   90.00
_cell.angle_gamma   90.00
#
_symmetry.space_group_name_H-M   'P 1'
#
loop_
_entity.id
_entity.type
_entity.pdbx_description
1 polymer ?
#
loop_
_entity_poly.entity_id
_entity_poly.type
_entity_poly.pdbx_seq_one_letter_code
_entity_poly.pdbx_strand_id
1 'polypeptide(L)'
;MKGLLCVTVLVLLSLAHSSRAVYVQDGDLKFSLESVKKLKELMDKSRDINPRMKSIWVPCEEKDLPEEFQSVCERKDAPVVFERLNMAVQQMDLCEICVNAACAGCL
;
A
#
# COMPACT_ATOMS: atom_id res chain seq x y z
N MET A 1 -27.07 -22.12 -24.53
CA MET A 1 -25.65 -22.19 -24.10
C MET A 1 -24.88 -20.90 -24.39
N LYS A 2 -24.93 -20.32 -25.60
CA LYS A 2 -24.24 -19.05 -25.95
C LYS A 2 -24.71 -17.81 -25.16
N GLY A 3 -26.02 -17.65 -24.94
CA GLY A 3 -26.55 -16.50 -24.18
C GLY A 3 -26.15 -16.49 -22.71
N LEU A 4 -26.08 -17.67 -22.08
CA LEU A 4 -25.62 -17.80 -20.69
C LEU A 4 -24.14 -17.39 -20.56
N LEU A 5 -23.29 -17.82 -21.49
CA LEU A 5 -21.88 -17.41 -21.53
C LEU A 5 -21.71 -15.89 -21.67
N CYS A 6 -22.50 -15.25 -22.54
CA CYS A 6 -22.48 -13.79 -22.67
C CYS A 6 -22.84 -13.07 -21.36
N VAL A 7 -23.89 -13.55 -20.67
CA VAL A 7 -24.30 -12.96 -19.37
C VAL A 7 -23.20 -13.14 -18.33
N THR A 8 -22.62 -14.34 -18.21
CA THR A 8 -21.53 -14.59 -17.26
C THR A 8 -20.32 -13.70 -17.53
N VAL A 9 -19.92 -13.52 -18.79
CA VAL A 9 -18.82 -12.64 -19.18
C VAL A 9 -19.11 -11.17 -18.83
N LEU A 10 -20.32 -10.68 -19.12
CA LEU A 10 -20.72 -9.30 -18.79
C LEU A 10 -20.72 -9.05 -17.29
N VAL A 11 -21.19 -10.01 -16.50
CA VAL A 11 -21.17 -9.94 -15.02
C VAL A 11 -19.72 -9.90 -14.51
N LEU A 12 -18.84 -10.77 -15.00
CA LEU A 12 -17.43 -10.78 -14.58
C LEU A 12 -16.71 -9.47 -14.93
N LEU A 13 -16.98 -8.90 -16.11
CA LEU A 13 -16.40 -7.63 -16.52
C LEU A 13 -16.91 -6.46 -15.67
N SER A 14 -18.18 -6.47 -15.28
CA SER A 14 -18.74 -5.43 -14.42
C SER A 14 -18.24 -5.52 -12.97
N LEU A 15 -18.04 -6.73 -12.43
CA LEU A 15 -17.36 -6.92 -11.14
C LEU A 15 -15.90 -6.47 -11.21
N ALA A 16 -15.16 -6.85 -12.26
CA ALA A 16 -13.76 -6.46 -12.43
C ALA A 16 -13.59 -4.94 -12.61
N HIS A 17 -14.55 -4.27 -13.25
CA HIS A 17 -14.54 -2.81 -13.37
C HIS A 17 -14.85 -2.12 -12.02
N SER A 18 -15.68 -2.75 -11.19
CA SER A 18 -16.06 -2.23 -9.87
C SER A 18 -14.94 -2.41 -8.85
N SER A 19 -14.10 -3.44 -9.00
CA SER A 19 -12.89 -3.63 -8.19
C SER A 19 -11.77 -2.71 -8.69
N ARG A 20 -11.83 -1.42 -8.33
CA ARG A 20 -10.65 -0.57 -8.46
C ARG A 20 -9.65 -0.90 -7.35
N ALA A 21 -8.38 -0.97 -7.73
CA ALA A 21 -7.30 -1.16 -6.76
C ALA A 21 -7.16 0.11 -5.91
N VAL A 22 -7.30 -0.06 -4.60
CA VAL A 22 -6.96 1.00 -3.64
C VAL A 22 -5.45 1.17 -3.60
N TYR A 23 -5.01 2.41 -3.58
CA TYR A 23 -3.60 2.79 -3.43
C TYR A 23 -3.44 3.85 -2.35
N VAL A 24 -2.25 3.91 -1.76
CA VAL A 24 -1.86 4.94 -0.80
C VAL A 24 -1.13 6.04 -1.56
N GLN A 25 -1.47 7.30 -1.27
CA GLN A 25 -0.87 8.48 -1.87
C GLN A 25 -0.18 9.35 -0.81
N ASP A 26 1.07 9.70 -1.08
CA ASP A 26 1.87 10.62 -0.27
C ASP A 26 2.48 11.71 -1.19
N GLY A 27 1.77 12.84 -1.29
CA GLY A 27 2.07 13.85 -2.30
C GLY A 27 1.90 13.28 -3.72
N ASP A 28 2.99 13.29 -4.48
CA ASP A 28 3.04 12.77 -5.86
C ASP A 28 3.35 11.27 -5.93
N LEU A 29 3.73 10.66 -4.80
CA LEU A 29 4.03 9.23 -4.72
C LEU A 29 2.75 8.43 -4.57
N LYS A 30 2.65 7.33 -5.30
CA LYS A 30 1.51 6.40 -5.25
C LYS A 30 2.04 4.98 -5.11
N PHE A 31 1.47 4.24 -4.17
CA PHE A 31 1.87 2.88 -3.86
C PHE A 31 0.64 1.99 -3.78
N SER A 32 0.72 0.76 -4.30
CA SER A 32 -0.35 -0.20 -4.09
C SER A 32 -0.58 -0.42 -2.58
N LEU A 33 -1.85 -0.55 -2.17
CA LEU A 33 -2.16 -0.81 -0.75
C LEU A 33 -1.44 -2.07 -0.25
N GLU A 34 -1.30 -3.10 -1.09
CA GLU A 34 -0.58 -4.32 -0.75
C GLU A 34 0.91 -4.08 -0.47
N SER A 35 1.60 -3.27 -1.29
CA SER A 35 3.00 -2.91 -1.04
C SER A 35 3.16 -2.16 0.28
N VAL A 36 2.25 -1.24 0.62
CA VAL A 36 2.31 -0.51 1.89
C VAL A 36 1.98 -1.43 3.09
N LYS A 37 1.13 -2.45 2.93
CA LYS A 37 0.92 -3.50 3.95
C LYS A 37 2.20 -4.27 4.25
N LYS A 38 2.91 -4.73 3.21
CA LYS A 38 4.22 -5.41 3.36
C LYS A 38 5.26 -4.51 4.03
N LEU A 39 5.31 -3.23 3.65
CA LEU A 39 6.16 -2.23 4.31
C LEU A 39 5.85 -2.12 5.81
N LYS A 40 4.57 -2.07 6.19
CA LYS A 40 4.16 -2.02 7.60
C LYS A 40 4.65 -3.24 8.38
N GLU A 41 4.51 -4.45 7.84
CA GLU A 41 5.00 -5.68 8.46
C GLU A 41 6.52 -5.63 8.69
N LEU A 42 7.29 -5.16 7.71
CA LEU A 42 8.73 -4.98 7.85
C LEU A 42 9.09 -3.97 8.96
N MET A 43 8.38 -2.84 9.00
CA MET A 43 8.61 -1.79 10.00
C MET A 43 8.21 -2.21 11.42
N ASP A 44 7.13 -2.95 11.59
CA ASP A 44 6.68 -3.42 12.90
C ASP A 44 7.64 -4.51 13.44
N LYS A 45 8.11 -5.42 12.58
CA LYS A 45 9.14 -6.41 12.95
C LYS A 45 10.45 -5.75 13.43
N SER A 46 10.88 -4.68 12.76
CA SER A 46 12.07 -3.93 13.17
C SER A 46 11.92 -3.28 14.55
N ARG A 47 10.72 -2.75 14.85
CA ARG A 47 10.39 -2.12 16.15
C ARG A 47 10.40 -3.11 17.31
N ASP A 48 9.95 -4.34 17.09
CA ASP A 48 9.96 -5.39 18.11
C ASP A 48 11.39 -5.80 18.50
N ILE A 49 12.32 -5.79 17.54
CA ILE A 49 13.72 -6.19 17.76
C ILE A 49 14.50 -5.11 18.52
N ASN A 50 14.22 -3.83 18.26
CA ASN A 50 14.93 -2.74 18.92
C ASN A 50 14.01 -1.56 19.27
N PRO A 51 13.47 -1.50 20.50
CA PRO A 51 12.56 -0.43 20.92
C PRO A 51 13.23 0.96 20.96
N ARG A 52 14.57 1.05 20.94
CA ARG A 52 15.31 2.32 20.81
C ARG A 52 15.50 2.78 19.35
N MET A 53 15.26 1.92 18.37
CA MET A 53 15.35 2.20 16.92
C MET A 53 14.09 2.89 16.38
N LYS A 54 13.36 3.65 17.22
CA LYS A 54 12.15 4.35 16.76
C LYS A 54 12.44 5.53 15.84
N SER A 55 13.68 6.00 15.77
CA SER A 55 13.94 7.34 15.21
C SER A 55 14.39 7.38 13.74
N ILE A 56 15.05 6.35 13.19
CA ILE A 56 15.69 6.46 11.86
C ILE A 56 15.90 5.07 11.21
N TRP A 57 14.90 4.18 11.22
CA TRP A 57 15.03 2.93 10.45
C TRP A 57 14.43 3.09 9.06
N VAL A 58 15.22 2.76 8.04
CA VAL A 58 14.82 2.83 6.63
C VAL A 58 14.99 1.42 6.04
N PRO A 59 13.94 0.79 5.49
CA PRO A 59 13.99 -0.60 5.01
C PRO A 59 14.69 -0.77 3.66
N CYS A 60 15.51 0.18 3.21
CA CYS A 60 16.08 0.17 1.86
C CYS A 60 17.08 -0.97 1.58
N GLU A 61 17.62 -1.58 2.63
CA GLU A 61 18.49 -2.76 2.52
C GLU A 61 17.73 -4.08 2.73
N GLU A 62 16.43 -4.02 3.04
CA GLU A 62 15.60 -5.21 3.24
C GLU A 62 15.28 -5.85 1.89
N LYS A 63 15.63 -7.12 1.73
CA LYS A 63 15.38 -7.89 0.49
C LYS A 63 13.90 -8.03 0.16
N ASP A 64 13.06 -8.00 1.19
CA ASP A 64 11.61 -8.16 1.07
C ASP A 64 10.89 -6.83 0.84
N LEU A 65 11.62 -5.71 0.73
CA LEU A 65 11.03 -4.40 0.41
C LEU A 65 10.45 -4.41 -1.01
N PRO A 66 9.15 -4.09 -1.20
CA PRO A 66 8.56 -4.02 -2.54
C PRO A 66 9.28 -3.04 -3.46
N GLU A 67 9.45 -3.42 -4.73
CA GLU A 67 10.19 -2.65 -5.74
C GLU A 67 9.66 -1.23 -5.95
N GLU A 68 8.35 -1.00 -5.71
CA GLU A 68 7.72 0.32 -5.78
C GLU A 68 8.43 1.37 -4.89
N PHE A 69 9.07 0.95 -3.80
CA PHE A 69 9.75 1.83 -2.85
C PHE A 69 11.19 2.19 -3.20
N GLN A 70 11.77 1.61 -4.26
CA GLN A 70 13.17 1.91 -4.64
C GLN A 70 13.36 3.40 -4.92
N SER A 71 12.38 4.03 -5.58
CA SER A 71 12.39 5.48 -5.82
C SER A 71 12.36 6.32 -4.53
N VAL A 72 11.83 5.78 -3.43
CA VAL A 72 11.85 6.44 -2.11
C VAL A 72 13.24 6.36 -1.50
N CYS A 73 13.94 5.24 -1.66
CA CYS A 73 15.29 5.03 -1.12
C CYS A 73 16.34 6.02 -1.63
N GLU A 74 16.13 6.55 -2.84
CA GLU A 74 17.01 7.57 -3.44
C GLU A 74 16.75 8.99 -2.89
N ARG A 75 15.66 9.19 -2.14
CA ARG A 75 15.28 10.49 -1.60
C ARG A 75 15.97 10.81 -0.28
N LYS A 76 16.31 12.08 -0.08
CA LYS A 76 16.86 12.57 1.19
C LYS A 76 15.86 12.49 2.35
N ASP A 77 14.56 12.58 2.07
CA ASP A 77 13.47 12.50 3.04
C ASP A 77 12.88 11.09 3.18
N ALA A 78 13.57 10.05 2.68
CA ALA A 78 13.12 8.66 2.74
C ALA A 78 12.63 8.22 4.12
N PRO A 79 13.34 8.49 5.25
CA PRO A 79 12.86 8.08 6.57
C PRO A 79 11.46 8.64 6.89
N VAL A 80 11.21 9.89 6.51
CA VAL A 80 9.94 10.59 6.77
C VAL A 80 8.84 10.03 5.87
N VAL A 81 9.15 9.74 4.60
CA VAL A 81 8.20 9.13 3.66
C VAL A 81 7.77 7.74 4.17
N PHE A 82 8.72 6.88 4.54
CA PHE A 82 8.40 5.55 5.07
C PHE A 82 7.58 5.63 6.36
N GLU A 83 7.86 6.58 7.25
CA GLU A 83 7.06 6.79 8.46
C GLU A 83 5.62 7.22 8.12
N ARG A 84 5.44 8.19 7.21
CA ARG A 84 4.10 8.62 6.76
C ARG A 84 3.31 7.48 6.13
N LEU A 85 3.95 6.68 5.28
CA LEU A 85 3.32 5.53 4.64
C LEU A 85 2.89 4.48 5.67
N ASN A 86 3.74 4.18 6.66
CA ASN A 86 3.39 3.27 7.75
C ASN A 86 2.23 3.81 8.61
N MET A 87 2.20 5.12 8.86
CA MET A 87 1.10 5.76 9.57
C MET A 87 -0.21 5.72 8.78
N ALA A 88 -0.15 5.90 7.46
CA ALA A 88 -1.31 5.86 6.57
C ALA A 88 -2.04 4.51 6.61
N VAL A 89 -1.35 3.42 6.90
CA VAL A 89 -1.94 2.08 7.00
C VAL A 89 -1.97 1.53 8.43
N GLN A 90 -1.93 2.39 9.45
CA GLN A 90 -2.08 1.93 10.85
C GLN A 90 -3.35 1.08 11.05
N GLN A 91 -4.44 1.49 10.42
CA GLN A 91 -5.69 0.74 10.34
C GLN A 91 -5.94 0.41 8.88
N MET A 92 -5.45 -0.75 8.43
CA MET A 92 -5.52 -1.18 7.03
C MET A 92 -6.96 -1.19 6.51
N ASP A 93 -7.90 -1.62 7.34
CA ASP A 93 -9.32 -1.71 7.01
C ASP A 93 -9.88 -0.35 6.57
N LEU A 94 -9.42 0.76 7.18
CA LEU A 94 -9.86 2.11 6.82
C LEU A 94 -9.44 2.53 5.41
N CYS A 95 -8.33 1.96 4.90
CA CYS A 95 -7.92 2.18 3.52
C CYS A 95 -8.73 1.33 2.54
N GLU A 96 -9.11 0.10 2.91
CA GLU A 96 -9.96 -0.74 2.05
C GLU A 96 -11.36 -0.15 1.82
N ILE A 97 -11.90 0.54 2.82
CA ILE A 97 -13.16 1.28 2.71
C ILE A 97 -12.98 2.79 2.44
N CYS A 98 -11.74 3.22 2.19
CA CYS A 98 -11.44 4.57 1.68
C CYS A 98 -11.87 5.71 2.60
N VAL A 99 -11.85 5.45 3.91
CA VAL A 99 -12.13 6.44 4.96
C VAL A 99 -10.88 7.24 5.28
N ASN A 100 -9.70 6.67 5.07
CA ASN A 100 -8.44 7.39 5.24
C ASN A 100 -8.12 8.24 4.00
N ALA A 101 -7.88 9.54 4.18
CA ALA A 101 -7.55 10.48 3.12
C ALA A 101 -6.23 10.18 2.39
N ALA A 102 -5.33 9.40 3.01
CA ALA A 102 -4.13 8.90 2.35
C ALA A 102 -4.43 7.81 1.30
N CYS A 103 -5.66 7.27 1.28
CA CYS A 103 -6.04 6.15 0.43
C CYS A 103 -7.01 6.60 -0.67
N ALA A 104 -6.72 6.22 -1.90
CA ALA A 104 -7.41 6.65 -3.11
C ALA A 104 -7.62 5.49 -4.08
N GLY A 105 -8.29 5.76 -5.20
CA GLY A 105 -8.68 4.73 -6.19
C GLY A 105 -10.07 4.17 -5.96
N CYS A 106 -10.78 4.66 -4.95
CA CYS A 106 -12.13 4.26 -4.61
C CYS A 106 -13.15 4.96 -5.52
N LEU A 107 -14.28 4.28 -5.77
CA LEU A 107 -15.29 4.68 -6.75
C LEU A 107 -16.41 5.50 -6.10
#